data_AF-A0A7W4Z2U9-F1
#
_entry.id   AF-A0A7W4Z2U9-F1
#
_cell.length_a   1.000
_cell.length_b   1.000
_cell.length_c   1.000
_cell.angle_alpha   90.00
_cell.angle_beta   90.00
_cell.angle_gamma   90.00
#
_symmetry.space_group_name_H-M   'P 1'
#
loop_
_entity.id
_entity.type
_entity.pdbx_description
1 polymer ?
#
loop_
_entity_poly.entity_id
_entity_poly.type
_entity_poly.pdbx_seq_one_letter_code
_entity_poly.pdbx_strand_id
1 'polypeptide(L)'
;MSLVGTALLALLAARGADAPEGAEAGPVITVVEDWNAYPAAQVVGQLREREGCLLIGGSVVFWPQGTTWDGAARAVVQVDGSRVVVGERFDGGGGWYDPATDFADLLGSSEAARRVATCVDETAAGSVVVATP
;
A
#
# COMPACT_ATOMS: atom_id res chain seq x y z
N MET A 1 -21.98 -41.37 -43.75
CA MET A 1 -22.98 -40.34 -44.12
C MET A 1 -24.27 -40.71 -43.41
N SER A 2 -24.82 -40.02 -42.42
CA SER A 2 -24.63 -38.66 -41.90
C SER A 2 -24.93 -38.62 -40.39
N LEU A 3 -24.21 -37.77 -39.66
CA LEU A 3 -24.48 -37.31 -38.29
C LEU A 3 -25.26 -35.99 -38.38
N VAL A 4 -26.41 -35.85 -37.72
CA VAL A 4 -27.07 -34.57 -37.34
C VAL A 4 -28.08 -34.90 -36.23
N GLY A 5 -28.21 -34.22 -35.09
CA GLY A 5 -27.54 -33.05 -34.54
C GLY A 5 -28.18 -32.74 -33.18
N THR A 6 -27.38 -32.65 -32.12
CA THR A 6 -27.82 -32.24 -30.78
C THR A 6 -27.58 -30.74 -30.64
N ALA A 7 -28.65 -29.97 -30.50
CA ALA A 7 -28.59 -28.51 -30.41
C ALA A 7 -27.92 -28.07 -29.10
N LEU A 8 -26.99 -27.14 -29.28
CA LEU A 8 -26.01 -26.59 -28.35
C LEU A 8 -26.69 -25.81 -27.21
N LEU A 9 -26.33 -26.12 -25.95
CA LEU A 9 -26.62 -25.27 -24.80
C LEU A 9 -25.93 -23.90 -24.99
N ALA A 10 -26.71 -22.83 -24.93
CA ALA A 10 -26.18 -21.47 -24.84
C ALA A 10 -25.61 -21.23 -23.43
N LEU A 11 -24.28 -21.34 -23.28
CA LEU A 11 -23.57 -20.82 -22.12
C LEU A 11 -23.62 -19.29 -22.15
N LEU A 12 -24.35 -18.69 -21.21
CA LEU A 12 -24.17 -17.28 -20.85
C LEU A 12 -22.78 -17.12 -20.19
N ALA A 13 -21.79 -16.70 -20.98
CA ALA A 13 -20.53 -16.18 -20.46
C ALA A 13 -20.81 -14.79 -19.85
N ALA A 14 -21.02 -14.74 -18.54
CA ALA A 14 -20.98 -13.50 -17.79
C ALA A 14 -19.57 -12.92 -17.93
N ARG A 15 -19.50 -11.72 -18.48
CA ARG A 15 -18.31 -10.97 -18.85
C ARG A 15 -17.49 -10.68 -17.58
N GLY A 16 -16.25 -11.15 -17.56
CA GLY A 16 -15.30 -10.94 -16.48
C GLY A 16 -15.11 -9.47 -16.15
N ALA A 17 -15.33 -9.13 -14.89
CA ALA A 17 -14.51 -8.15 -14.21
C ALA A 17 -13.42 -8.96 -13.50
N ASP A 18 -12.48 -9.50 -14.28
CA ASP A 18 -11.22 -10.00 -13.74
C ASP A 18 -10.49 -8.80 -13.16
N ALA A 19 -10.67 -8.57 -11.86
CA ALA A 19 -9.61 -7.94 -11.09
C ALA A 19 -8.35 -8.78 -11.38
N PRO A 20 -7.21 -8.17 -11.76
CA PRO A 20 -6.05 -8.95 -12.12
C PRO A 20 -5.69 -9.90 -10.96
N GLU A 21 -5.88 -11.19 -11.20
CA GLU A 21 -5.39 -12.27 -10.35
C GLU A 21 -3.86 -12.09 -10.26
N GLY A 22 -3.39 -11.55 -9.14
CA GLY A 22 -1.97 -11.21 -8.95
C GLY A 22 -1.70 -9.90 -8.21
N ALA A 23 -2.71 -9.10 -7.85
CA ALA A 23 -2.53 -8.09 -6.81
C ALA A 23 -2.43 -8.79 -5.44
N GLU A 24 -1.32 -9.51 -5.19
CA GLU A 24 -0.90 -9.74 -3.82
C GLU A 24 -0.94 -8.38 -3.13
N ALA A 25 -1.67 -8.29 -2.00
CA ALA A 25 -1.77 -7.05 -1.24
C ALA A 25 -0.36 -6.64 -0.84
N GLY A 26 0.23 -5.74 -1.63
CA GLY A 26 1.65 -5.40 -1.53
C GLY A 26 2.00 -4.79 -0.18
N PRO A 27 3.27 -4.44 0.01
CA PRO A 27 3.75 -3.88 1.27
C PRO A 27 3.22 -2.45 1.52
N VAL A 28 2.44 -1.90 0.58
CA VAL A 28 1.72 -0.63 0.73
C VAL A 28 0.58 -0.79 1.75
N ILE A 29 0.63 0.05 2.77
CA ILE A 29 -0.45 0.26 3.72
C ILE A 29 -1.04 1.64 3.45
N THR A 30 -2.33 1.70 3.13
CA THR A 30 -3.07 2.95 2.98
C THR A 30 -4.02 3.15 4.15
N VAL A 31 -4.24 4.40 4.52
CA VAL A 31 -5.25 4.78 5.52
C VAL A 31 -6.55 5.17 4.82
N VAL A 32 -7.69 4.91 5.47
CA VAL A 32 -9.03 4.95 4.86
C VAL A 32 -9.63 6.35 4.73
N GLU A 33 -9.08 7.34 5.41
CA GLU A 33 -9.55 8.73 5.35
C GLU A 33 -8.53 9.62 4.65
N ASP A 34 -9.00 10.75 4.10
CA ASP A 34 -8.19 11.82 3.52
C ASP A 34 -7.26 12.40 4.60
N TRP A 35 -6.12 11.73 4.76
CA TRP A 35 -5.16 12.04 5.81
C TRP A 35 -4.33 13.25 5.41
N ASN A 36 -4.62 14.39 6.03
CA ASN A 36 -3.73 15.55 5.98
C ASN A 36 -2.77 15.47 7.16
N ALA A 37 -1.52 15.10 6.89
CA ALA A 37 -0.47 15.09 7.90
C ALA A 37 -0.32 16.47 8.53
N TYR A 38 -0.41 16.56 9.87
CA TYR A 38 -0.16 17.80 10.59
C TYR A 38 0.67 17.54 11.86
N PRO A 39 1.77 18.30 12.09
CA PRO A 39 2.34 19.28 11.17
C PRO A 39 2.96 18.59 9.94
N ALA A 40 2.72 19.15 8.75
CA ALA A 40 3.35 18.68 7.53
C ALA A 40 4.86 18.95 7.60
N ALA A 41 5.66 17.89 7.49
CA ALA A 41 7.11 17.92 7.51
C ALA A 41 7.67 17.39 6.20
N GLN A 42 8.89 17.80 5.88
CA GLN A 42 9.64 17.13 4.82
C GLN A 42 9.98 15.70 5.29
N VAL A 43 9.63 14.72 4.46
CA VAL A 43 9.95 13.31 4.65
C VAL A 43 10.96 12.92 3.58
N VAL A 44 12.16 12.56 4.03
CA VAL A 44 13.29 12.27 3.15
C VAL A 44 14.01 11.02 3.64
N GLY A 45 14.30 10.11 2.71
CA GLY A 45 15.07 8.92 3.03
C GLY A 45 15.06 7.91 1.89
N GLN A 46 15.78 6.81 2.05
CA GLN A 46 15.69 5.72 1.08
C GLN A 46 14.46 4.87 1.38
N LEU A 47 13.66 4.57 0.36
CA LEU A 47 12.58 3.59 0.46
C LEU A 47 13.19 2.19 0.52
N ARG A 48 12.85 1.42 1.55
CA ARG A 48 13.33 0.06 1.75
C ARG A 48 12.16 -0.86 2.04
N GLU A 49 12.32 -2.13 1.73
CA GLU A 49 11.40 -3.18 2.16
C GLU A 49 12.13 -4.12 3.12
N ARG A 50 11.49 -4.44 4.24
CA ARG A 50 12.00 -5.37 5.27
C ARG A 50 10.82 -6.07 5.92
N GLU A 51 10.89 -7.39 6.04
CA GLU A 51 9.79 -8.23 6.55
C GLU A 51 8.42 -7.92 5.90
N GLY A 52 8.40 -7.65 4.59
CA GLY A 52 7.14 -7.32 3.89
C GLY A 52 6.56 -5.94 4.20
N CYS A 53 7.30 -5.08 4.90
CA CYS A 53 6.92 -3.72 5.24
C CYS A 53 7.78 -2.70 4.51
N LEU A 54 7.19 -1.60 4.07
CA LEU A 54 7.93 -0.47 3.52
C LEU A 54 8.43 0.44 4.64
N LEU A 55 9.65 0.94 4.47
CA LEU A 55 10.28 1.87 5.40
C LEU A 55 10.94 3.03 4.65
N ILE A 56 10.91 4.21 5.26
CA ILE A 56 11.75 5.34 4.87
C ILE A 56 12.71 5.59 6.02
N GLY A 57 14.00 5.36 5.75
CA GLY A 57 15.00 5.31 6.81
C GLY A 57 14.74 4.15 7.77
N GLY A 58 14.39 4.45 9.03
CA GLY A 58 14.08 3.46 10.07
C GLY A 58 12.62 3.44 10.51
N SER A 59 11.72 4.08 9.76
CA SER A 59 10.30 4.19 10.10
C SER A 59 9.41 3.46 9.12
N VAL A 60 8.37 2.80 9.64
CA VAL A 60 7.34 2.18 8.79
C VAL A 60 6.57 3.27 8.08
N VAL A 61 6.44 3.15 6.75
CA VAL A 61 5.71 4.12 5.94
C VAL A 61 4.30 3.63 5.64
N PHE A 62 3.34 4.53 5.79
CA PHE A 62 1.99 4.38 5.27
C PHE A 62 1.67 5.55 4.34
N TRP A 63 0.67 5.36 3.50
CA TRP A 63 0.43 6.23 2.35
C TRP A 63 -1.02 6.74 2.31
N PRO A 64 -1.27 7.88 1.65
CA PRO A 64 -2.61 8.32 1.32
C PRO A 64 -3.40 7.26 0.56
N GLN A 65 -4.73 7.27 0.75
CA GLN A 65 -5.64 6.46 -0.03
C GLN A 65 -5.43 6.67 -1.53
N GLY A 66 -5.51 5.60 -2.33
CA GLY A 66 -5.26 5.63 -3.77
C GLY A 66 -3.80 5.33 -4.16
N THR A 67 -2.88 5.31 -3.19
CA THR A 67 -1.54 4.77 -3.40
C THR A 67 -1.60 3.26 -3.62
N THR A 68 -0.87 2.76 -4.61
CA THR A 68 -0.85 1.34 -4.99
C THR A 68 0.57 0.79 -5.09
N TRP A 69 0.68 -0.53 -5.23
CA TRP A 69 1.94 -1.25 -5.39
C TRP A 69 2.08 -1.78 -6.82
N ASP A 70 3.19 -1.47 -7.49
CA ASP A 70 3.63 -2.18 -8.69
C ASP A 70 4.65 -3.25 -8.28
N GLY A 71 4.20 -4.50 -8.22
CA GLY A 71 5.05 -5.64 -7.85
C GLY A 71 6.14 -5.97 -8.88
N ALA A 72 5.90 -5.69 -10.16
CA ALA A 72 6.88 -5.96 -11.22
C ALA A 72 8.04 -4.96 -11.16
N ALA A 73 7.73 -3.68 -10.92
CA ALA A 73 8.72 -2.62 -10.78
C ALA A 73 9.26 -2.49 -9.34
N ARG A 74 8.69 -3.22 -8.37
CA ARG A 74 8.97 -3.06 -6.93
C ARG A 74 8.83 -1.60 -6.49
N ALA A 75 7.71 -0.98 -6.86
CA ALA A 75 7.51 0.46 -6.72
C ALA A 75 6.17 0.83 -6.08
N VAL A 76 6.20 1.86 -5.25
CA VAL A 76 4.99 2.55 -4.78
C VAL A 76 4.54 3.51 -5.88
N VAL A 77 3.27 3.41 -6.27
CA VAL A 77 2.63 4.32 -7.23
C VAL A 77 1.72 5.26 -6.44
N GLN A 78 2.11 6.53 -6.39
CA GLN A 78 1.41 7.56 -5.61
C GLN A 78 0.16 8.05 -6.34
N VAL A 79 -0.68 8.79 -5.63
CA VAL A 79 -1.97 9.31 -6.13
C VAL A 79 -1.84 10.25 -7.33
N ASP A 80 -0.70 10.94 -7.45
CA ASP A 80 -0.37 11.83 -8.58
C ASP A 80 0.25 11.08 -9.78
N GLY A 81 0.37 9.75 -9.68
CA GLY A 81 0.99 8.89 -10.67
C GLY A 81 2.52 8.82 -10.60
N SER A 82 3.16 9.58 -9.71
CA SER A 82 4.60 9.45 -9.46
C SER A 82 4.91 8.09 -8.85
N ARG A 83 6.18 7.66 -9.00
CA ARG A 83 6.63 6.33 -8.58
C ARG A 83 7.86 6.45 -7.72
N VAL A 84 7.93 5.64 -6.67
CA VAL A 84 9.08 5.52 -5.79
C VAL A 84 9.50 4.06 -5.77
N VAL A 85 10.64 3.74 -6.38
CA VAL A 85 11.14 2.36 -6.45
C VAL A 85 11.84 1.99 -5.14
N VAL A 86 11.67 0.75 -4.68
CA VAL A 86 12.44 0.25 -3.54
C VAL A 86 13.94 0.36 -3.84
N GLY A 87 14.68 0.97 -2.91
CA GLY A 87 16.10 1.29 -3.05
C GLY A 87 16.37 2.73 -3.52
N GLU A 88 15.37 3.45 -4.01
CA GLU A 88 15.51 4.86 -4.38
C GLU A 88 15.28 5.80 -3.19
N ARG A 89 15.69 7.05 -3.39
CA ARG A 89 15.43 8.13 -2.43
C ARG A 89 14.01 8.67 -2.64
N PHE A 90 13.26 8.69 -1.55
CA PHE A 90 12.05 9.47 -1.39
C PHE A 90 12.39 10.88 -0.89
N ASP A 91 11.71 11.88 -1.44
CA ASP A 91 11.72 13.27 -1.01
C ASP A 91 10.32 13.84 -1.25
N GLY A 92 9.58 14.10 -0.17
CA GLY A 92 8.20 14.52 -0.23
C GLY A 92 7.72 15.13 1.08
N GLY A 93 6.42 15.33 1.19
CA GLY A 93 5.77 15.78 2.41
C GLY A 93 5.37 14.62 3.34
N GLY A 94 4.72 14.97 4.45
CA GLY A 94 4.14 13.99 5.35
C GLY A 94 4.23 14.37 6.81
N GLY A 95 4.34 13.37 7.68
CA GLY A 95 4.36 13.54 9.13
C GLY A 95 4.87 12.30 9.85
N TRP A 96 5.64 12.51 10.91
CA TRP A 96 6.21 11.45 11.74
C TRP A 96 5.40 11.32 13.03
N TYR A 97 5.12 10.09 13.43
CA TYR A 97 4.31 9.80 14.61
C TYR A 97 4.98 8.73 15.46
N ASP A 98 4.78 8.84 16.77
CA ASP A 98 5.13 7.77 17.70
C ASP A 98 4.08 6.63 17.57
N PRO A 99 4.51 5.38 17.37
CA PRO A 99 3.61 4.25 17.14
C PRO A 99 2.79 3.89 18.39
N ALA A 100 3.27 4.20 19.59
CA ALA A 100 2.63 3.80 20.84
C ALA A 100 1.56 4.79 21.33
N THR A 101 1.54 6.01 20.80
CA THR A 101 0.68 7.09 21.33
C THR A 101 -0.04 7.83 20.22
N ASP A 102 0.68 8.57 19.39
CA ASP A 102 0.05 9.43 18.38
C ASP A 102 -0.68 8.61 17.31
N PHE A 103 -0.04 7.59 16.77
CA PHE A 103 -0.58 6.89 15.60
C PHE A 103 -1.76 5.96 15.92
N ALA A 104 -1.76 5.31 17.08
CA ALA A 104 -2.81 4.38 17.49
C ALA A 104 -4.15 5.09 17.73
N ASP A 105 -4.11 6.26 18.36
CA ASP A 105 -5.28 7.09 18.60
C ASP A 105 -5.88 7.61 17.28
N LEU A 106 -5.02 7.85 16.30
CA LEU A 106 -5.37 8.44 15.01
C LEU A 106 -6.05 7.48 14.04
N LEU A 107 -5.63 6.20 14.00
CA LEU A 107 -6.20 5.22 13.07
C LEU A 107 -7.25 4.29 13.69
N GLY A 108 -7.41 4.34 15.02
CA GLY A 108 -8.27 3.44 15.76
C GLY A 108 -7.99 1.96 15.45
N SER A 109 -9.02 1.11 15.56
CA SER A 109 -8.88 -0.35 15.37
C SER A 109 -8.95 -0.81 13.90
N SER A 110 -8.54 0.03 12.96
CA SER A 110 -8.60 -0.26 11.52
C SER A 110 -7.63 -1.37 11.09
N GLU A 111 -7.89 -2.00 9.94
CA GLU A 111 -6.97 -2.96 9.31
C GLU A 111 -5.58 -2.35 9.09
N ALA A 112 -5.55 -1.09 8.65
CA ALA A 112 -4.32 -0.33 8.43
C ALA A 112 -3.52 -0.17 9.72
N ALA A 113 -4.19 0.19 10.83
CA ALA A 113 -3.54 0.30 12.13
C ALA A 113 -2.89 -1.02 12.57
N ARG A 114 -3.59 -2.16 12.38
CA ARG A 114 -3.05 -3.49 12.71
C ARG A 114 -1.84 -3.83 11.84
N ARG A 115 -1.91 -3.58 10.53
CA ARG A 115 -0.78 -3.84 9.62
C ARG A 115 0.44 -2.99 9.96
N VAL A 116 0.24 -1.72 10.30
CA VAL A 116 1.37 -0.86 10.73
C VAL A 116 1.93 -1.34 12.06
N ALA A 117 1.10 -1.72 13.03
CA ALA A 117 1.58 -2.27 14.31
C ALA A 117 2.42 -3.54 14.11
N THR A 118 1.94 -4.49 13.28
CA THR A 118 2.72 -5.67 12.88
C THR A 118 4.06 -5.26 12.26
N CYS A 119 4.06 -4.30 11.34
CA CYS A 119 5.29 -3.81 10.72
C CYS A 119 6.25 -3.14 11.71
N VAL A 120 5.74 -2.42 12.69
CA VAL A 120 6.57 -1.80 13.74
C VAL A 120 7.27 -2.88 14.56
N ASP A 121 6.52 -3.90 14.98
CA ASP A 121 7.03 -5.01 15.79
C ASP A 121 8.04 -5.86 15.02
N GLU A 122 7.70 -6.33 13.82
CA GLU A 122 8.55 -7.22 13.02
C GLU A 122 9.85 -6.55 12.57
N THR A 123 9.79 -5.23 12.35
CA THR A 123 10.95 -4.50 11.86
C THR A 123 11.71 -3.75 12.96
N ALA A 124 11.20 -3.73 14.20
CA ALA A 124 11.71 -2.91 15.30
C ALA A 124 11.86 -1.42 14.89
N ALA A 125 10.88 -0.90 14.16
CA ALA A 125 10.88 0.51 13.74
C ALA A 125 10.64 1.44 14.94
N GLY A 126 11.42 2.51 15.04
CA GLY A 126 11.29 3.47 16.15
C GLY A 126 10.20 4.53 15.96
N SER A 127 9.63 4.62 14.76
CA SER A 127 8.57 5.57 14.42
C SER A 127 7.77 5.10 13.20
N VAL A 128 6.63 5.73 12.96
CA VAL A 128 5.83 5.57 11.75
C VAL A 128 5.73 6.91 11.02
N VAL A 129 5.60 6.87 9.71
CA VAL A 129 5.56 8.07 8.87
C VAL A 129 4.48 7.95 7.81
N VAL A 130 3.66 9.00 7.68
CA VAL A 130 2.89 9.19 6.45
C VAL A 130 3.78 9.87 5.44
N ALA A 131 3.88 9.30 4.24
CA ALA A 131 4.61 9.91 3.13
C ALA A 131 3.63 10.38 2.07
N THR A 132 3.75 11.64 1.67
CA THR A 132 2.95 12.23 0.59
C THR A 132 3.88 12.76 -0.50
N PRO A 133 3.47 12.73 -1.78
CA PRO A 133 4.26 13.32 -2.85
C PRO A 133 4.54 14.81 -2.59
#